data_AF-A0A2G5WTD5-F1
#
_entry.id   AF-A0A2G5WTD5-F1
#
_cell.length_a   1.000
_cell.length_b   1.000
_cell.length_c   1.000
_cell.angle_alpha   90.00
_cell.angle_beta   90.00
_cell.angle_gamma   90.00
#
_symmetry.space_group_name_H-M   'P 1'
#
loop_
_entity.id
_entity.type
_entity.pdbx_description
1 polymer ?
#
loop_
_entity_poly.entity_id
_entity_poly.type
_entity_poly.pdbx_seq_one_letter_code
_entity_poly.pdbx_strand_id
1 'polypeptide(L)'
;MKKNTREEDGARQLKANKRKMLRKMLLNELYDNHFDSEGKAKEVSKESLDSECALAYDYLRDRGYITLVSRGDGVIALKITASGIDSVERP
;
A
#
# COMPACT_ATOMS: atom_id res chain seq x y z
N MET A 1 19.22 -33.81 12.23
CA MET A 1 19.28 -32.37 11.92
C MET A 1 17.89 -31.76 12.12
N LYS A 2 17.62 -31.15 13.28
CA LYS A 2 16.41 -30.35 13.51
C LYS A 2 16.81 -28.89 13.28
N LYS A 3 16.46 -28.30 12.13
CA LYS A 3 16.69 -26.87 11.90
C LYS A 3 15.70 -26.06 12.74
N ASN A 4 16.23 -25.00 13.33
CA ASN A 4 15.67 -24.08 14.31
C ASN A 4 14.29 -23.49 13.94
N THR A 5 13.25 -23.93 14.64
CA THR A 5 11.90 -23.34 14.55
C THR A 5 11.87 -21.86 14.99
N ARG A 6 12.76 -21.46 15.91
CA ARG A 6 12.83 -20.07 16.44
C ARG A 6 13.37 -19.03 15.45
N GLU A 7 14.24 -19.41 14.53
CA GLU A 7 14.81 -18.48 13.53
C GLU A 7 13.83 -18.22 12.39
N GLU A 8 13.03 -19.23 12.03
CA GLU A 8 11.97 -19.14 11.02
C GLU A 8 10.82 -18.24 11.49
N ASP A 9 10.43 -18.36 12.77
CA ASP A 9 9.40 -17.51 13.38
C ASP A 9 9.83 -16.04 13.46
N GLY A 10 11.09 -15.77 13.82
CA GLY A 10 11.66 -14.42 13.84
C GLY A 10 11.70 -13.77 12.45
N ALA A 11 12.12 -14.51 11.44
CA ALA A 11 12.16 -14.03 10.05
C ALA A 11 10.75 -13.77 9.49
N ARG A 12 9.77 -14.60 9.84
CA ARG A 12 8.36 -14.42 9.45
C ARG A 12 7.75 -13.17 10.08
N GLN A 13 8.00 -12.94 11.37
CA GLN A 13 7.54 -11.74 12.07
C GLN A 13 8.16 -10.47 11.49
N LEU A 14 9.46 -10.49 11.17
CA LEU A 14 10.14 -9.36 10.54
C LEU A 14 9.54 -9.01 9.17
N LYS A 15 9.24 -10.02 8.35
CA LYS A 15 8.55 -9.83 7.05
C LYS A 15 7.13 -9.26 7.22
N ALA A 16 6.37 -9.78 8.19
CA ALA A 16 5.02 -9.28 8.46
C ALA A 16 5.01 -7.81 8.89
N ASN A 17 5.99 -7.41 9.73
CA ASN A 17 6.15 -6.01 10.15
C ASN A 17 6.51 -5.10 8.97
N LYS A 18 7.43 -5.54 8.09
CA LYS A 18 7.78 -4.79 6.87
C LYS A 18 6.57 -4.56 5.97
N ARG A 19 5.71 -5.57 5.76
CA ARG A 19 4.48 -5.44 4.97
C ARG A 19 3.48 -4.46 5.59
N LYS A 20 3.35 -4.45 6.92
CA LYS A 20 2.49 -3.48 7.62
C LYS A 20 3.02 -2.06 7.45
N MET A 21 4.33 -1.87 7.60
CA MET A 21 4.98 -0.57 7.39
C MET A 21 4.81 -0.08 5.95
N LEU A 22 5.01 -0.96 4.96
CA LEU A 22 4.82 -0.61 3.55
C LEU A 22 3.40 -0.09 3.28
N ARG A 23 2.37 -0.81 3.74
CA ARG A 23 0.98 -0.36 3.57
C ARG A 23 0.72 0.99 4.24
N LYS A 24 1.25 1.21 5.45
CA LYS A 24 1.10 2.49 6.15
C LYS A 24 1.79 3.63 5.38
N MET A 25 3.00 3.38 4.88
CA MET A 25 3.76 4.34 4.09
C MET A 25 3.01 4.72 2.81
N LEU A 26 2.52 3.74 2.04
CA LEU A 26 1.78 3.99 0.80
C LEU A 26 0.44 4.70 1.05
N LEU A 27 -0.26 4.37 2.14
CA LEU A 27 -1.52 5.03 2.48
C LEU A 27 -1.28 6.50 2.89
N ASN A 28 -0.24 6.77 3.67
CA ASN A 28 0.17 8.14 4.02
C ASN A 28 0.59 8.93 2.78
N GLU A 29 1.32 8.32 1.86
CA GLU A 29 1.73 8.99 0.62
C GLU A 29 0.52 9.39 -0.25
N LEU A 30 -0.53 8.55 -0.29
CA LEU A 30 -1.77 8.88 -0.99
C LEU A 30 -2.61 9.92 -0.23
N TYR A 31 -2.51 9.98 1.09
CA TYR A 31 -3.09 11.04 1.91
C TYR A 31 -2.43 12.38 1.58
N ASP A 32 -1.10 12.46 1.61
CA ASP A 32 -0.36 13.69 1.31
C ASP A 32 -0.68 14.17 -0.12
N ASN A 33 -0.59 13.26 -1.10
CA ASN A 33 -0.93 13.56 -2.50
C ASN A 33 -2.37 14.09 -2.67
N HIS A 34 -3.33 13.61 -1.87
CA HIS A 34 -4.71 14.09 -1.95
C HIS A 34 -4.80 15.58 -1.63
N PHE A 35 -4.12 16.04 -0.59
CA PHE A 35 -4.17 17.44 -0.18
C PHE A 35 -3.23 18.32 -1.02
N ASP A 36 -2.07 17.80 -1.41
CA ASP A 36 -1.09 18.53 -2.24
C ASP A 36 -1.55 18.73 -3.69
N SER A 37 -2.37 17.81 -4.21
CA SER A 37 -2.81 17.83 -5.61
C SER A 37 -4.29 18.15 -5.80
N GLU A 38 -4.93 18.80 -4.83
CA GLU A 38 -6.37 19.16 -4.87
C GLU A 38 -7.28 17.97 -5.20
N GLY A 39 -6.98 16.81 -4.60
CA GLY A 39 -7.75 15.58 -4.73
C GLY A 39 -7.55 14.83 -6.06
N LYS A 40 -6.55 15.20 -6.87
CA LYS A 40 -6.17 14.44 -8.08
C LYS A 40 -5.61 13.06 -7.71
N ALA A 41 -5.81 12.12 -8.62
CA ALA A 41 -5.24 10.78 -8.48
C ALA A 41 -3.73 10.81 -8.68
N LYS A 42 -3.01 9.99 -7.92
CA LYS A 42 -1.60 9.71 -8.15
C LYS A 42 -1.46 8.69 -9.27
N GLU A 43 -0.65 9.01 -10.27
CA GLU A 43 -0.38 8.11 -11.40
C GLU A 43 0.94 7.38 -11.19
N VAL A 44 0.91 6.05 -11.33
CA VAL A 44 2.10 5.20 -11.22
C VAL A 44 2.18 4.25 -12.40
N SER A 45 3.37 4.05 -12.95
CA SER A 45 3.58 3.05 -14.00
C SER A 45 3.53 1.65 -13.39
N LYS A 46 2.75 0.75 -14.00
CA LYS A 46 2.65 -0.65 -13.58
C LYS A 46 3.99 -1.38 -13.69
N GLU A 47 4.85 -0.99 -14.63
CA GLU A 47 6.18 -1.57 -14.80
C GLU A 47 7.16 -1.15 -13.69
N SER A 48 6.92 0.00 -13.07
CA SER A 48 7.74 0.51 -11.96
C SER A 48 7.35 -0.07 -10.59
N LEU A 49 6.22 -0.79 -10.53
CA LEU A 49 5.68 -1.35 -9.31
C LEU A 49 6.31 -2.70 -8.99
N ASP A 50 7.05 -2.77 -7.89
CA ASP A 50 7.46 -4.07 -7.35
C ASP A 50 6.25 -4.89 -6.85
N SER A 51 6.45 -6.20 -6.71
CA SER A 51 5.38 -7.13 -6.36
C SER A 51 4.81 -6.93 -4.96
N GLU A 52 5.60 -6.47 -3.99
CA GLU A 52 5.10 -6.19 -2.63
C GLU A 52 4.30 -4.89 -2.59
N CYS A 53 4.69 -3.87 -3.36
CA CYS A 53 3.92 -2.64 -3.54
C CYS A 53 2.59 -2.92 -4.24
N ALA A 54 2.57 -3.74 -5.28
CA ALA A 54 1.33 -4.15 -5.95
C ALA A 54 0.37 -4.86 -4.97
N LEU A 55 0.87 -5.84 -4.21
CA LEU A 55 0.09 -6.54 -3.19
C LEU A 55 -0.39 -5.61 -2.07
N ALA A 56 0.41 -4.60 -1.70
CA ALA A 56 0.03 -3.62 -0.70
C ALA A 56 -1.12 -2.73 -1.19
N TYR A 57 -1.08 -2.26 -2.44
CA TYR A 57 -2.18 -1.50 -3.03
C TYR A 57 -3.45 -2.34 -3.19
N ASP A 58 -3.34 -3.59 -3.64
CA ASP A 58 -4.48 -4.50 -3.71
C ASP A 58 -5.13 -4.68 -2.33
N TYR A 59 -4.33 -4.92 -1.29
CA TYR A 59 -4.85 -5.02 0.08
C TYR A 59 -5.55 -3.72 0.53
N LEU A 60 -4.96 -2.54 0.29
CA LEU A 60 -5.56 -1.27 0.68
C LEU A 60 -6.86 -1.01 -0.07
N ARG A 61 -6.94 -1.39 -1.35
CA ARG A 61 -8.16 -1.30 -2.16
C ARG A 61 -9.24 -2.22 -1.61
N ASP A 62 -8.90 -3.48 -1.33
CA ASP A 62 -9.85 -4.49 -0.83
C ASP A 62 -10.39 -4.11 0.56
N ARG A 63 -9.63 -3.32 1.33
CA ARG A 63 -10.06 -2.72 2.60
C ARG A 63 -10.88 -1.45 2.45
N GLY A 64 -11.05 -0.94 1.23
CA GLY A 64 -11.79 0.29 0.93
C GLY A 64 -11.05 1.58 1.27
N TYR A 65 -9.74 1.54 1.52
CA TYR A 65 -8.94 2.72 1.87
C TYR A 65 -8.47 3.50 0.65
N ILE A 66 -8.42 2.86 -0.52
CA ILE A 66 -8.04 3.49 -1.79
C ILE A 66 -8.94 2.99 -2.92
N THR A 67 -9.04 3.76 -3.99
CA THR A 67 -9.51 3.32 -5.30
C THR A 67 -8.33 3.20 -6.26
N LEU A 68 -8.37 2.18 -7.12
CA LEU A 68 -7.34 1.90 -8.11
C LEU A 68 -8.03 1.70 -9.47
N VAL A 69 -7.61 2.46 -10.48
CA VAL A 69 -8.08 2.33 -11.86
C VAL A 69 -6.88 2.11 -12.79
N SER A 70 -6.85 0.97 -13.48
CA SER A 70 -5.86 0.75 -14.54
C SER A 70 -6.31 1.49 -15.79
N ARG A 71 -5.44 2.35 -16.32
CA ARG A 71 -5.56 2.92 -17.65
C ARG A 71 -4.84 1.95 -18.61
N GLY A 72 -5.40 1.75 -19.81
CA GLY A 72 -4.93 0.72 -20.75
C GLY A 72 -3.51 0.93 -21.30
N ASP A 73 -2.85 2.02 -20.92
CA ASP A 73 -1.50 2.44 -21.25
C ASP A 73 -0.44 1.95 -20.25
N GLY A 74 -0.82 1.05 -19.33
CA GLY A 74 0.09 0.56 -18.28
C GLY A 74 0.23 1.52 -17.10
N VAL A 75 -0.54 2.61 -17.05
CA VAL A 75 -0.61 3.52 -15.91
C VAL A 75 -1.74 3.10 -14.97
N ILE A 76 -1.49 3.22 -13.68
CA ILE A 76 -2.48 3.01 -12.63
C ILE A 76 -2.74 4.36 -11.95
N ALA A 77 -4.00 4.75 -11.90
CA ALA A 77 -4.46 5.91 -11.13
C ALA A 77 -4.93 5.45 -9.75
N LEU A 78 -4.30 5.98 -8.71
CA LEU A 78 -4.54 5.69 -7.30
C LEU A 78 -5.13 6.92 -6.61
N LYS A 79 -6.18 6.72 -5.82
CA LYS A 79 -6.76 7.80 -5.00
C LYS A 79 -7.17 7.27 -3.64
N ILE A 80 -6.84 7.99 -2.58
CA ILE A 80 -7.29 7.67 -1.23
C ILE A 80 -8.81 7.94 -1.11
N THR A 81 -9.53 7.08 -0.39
CA THR A 81 -10.95 7.27 -0.07
C THR A 81 -11.10 8.05 1.24
N ALA A 82 -12.32 8.52 1.53
CA ALA A 82 -12.63 9.11 2.84
C ALA A 82 -12.30 8.13 4.00
N SER A 83 -12.60 6.84 3.85
CA SER A 83 -12.26 5.82 4.85
C SER A 83 -10.74 5.64 5.01
N GLY A 84 -9.96 5.82 3.94
CA GLY A 84 -8.50 5.82 4.02
C GLY A 84 -7.97 7.05 4.77
N ILE A 85 -8.53 8.22 4.50
CA ILE A 85 -8.21 9.48 5.20
C ILE A 85 -8.50 9.34 6.71
N ASP A 86 -9.71 8.90 7.06
CA ASP A 86 -10.09 8.66 8.46
C ASP A 86 -9.13 7.68 9.16
N SER A 87 -8.66 6.66 8.45
CA SER A 87 -7.70 5.69 8.99
C SER A 87 -6.30 6.27 9.23
N VAL A 88 -5.92 7.35 8.53
CA VAL A 88 -4.64 8.05 8.74
C VAL A 88 -4.77 9.04 9.89
N GLU A 89 -5.87 9.79 9.94
CA GLU A 89 -6.11 10.85 10.93
C GLU A 89 -6.50 10.32 12.32
N ARG A 90 -7.07 9.10 12.41
CA ARG A 90 -7.51 8.49 13.68
C ARG A 90 -6.65 7.26 14.04
N PRO A 91 -5.42 7.48 14.54
CA PRO A 91 -4.50 6.40 14.90
C PRO A 91 -4.93 5.59 16.13
#